data_AF-A0A3S4IW42-F1
#
_entry.id   AF-A0A3S4IW42-F1
#
_cell.length_a   1.000
_cell.length_b   1.000
_cell.length_c   1.000
_cell.angle_alpha   90.00
_cell.angle_beta   90.00
_cell.angle_gamma   90.00
#
_symmetry.space_group_name_H-M   'P 1'
#
loop_
_entity.id
_entity.type
_entity.pdbx_description
1 polymer ?
#
loop_
_entity_poly.entity_id
_entity_poly.type
_entity_poly.pdbx_seq_one_letter_code
_entity_poly.pdbx_strand_id
1 'polypeptide(L)'
;MTRAIEMGADVVGGIPHYENTRDKGVSSVMFLMDLAQRYGRLVDVHCDEIDDPQSRFLEVLAEEARVRGMGAQVTASHTCAMGSYDNAYCSKLFRLLKASGINFISCPTESIHLQGRFDSWPKRRGVTRVAELDRAGINVCFAQDSIQDPWYPLGERQYPAHSGCRTAHLPYARL
;
A
#
# COMPACT_ATOMS: atom_id res chain seq x y z
N MET A 1 9.95 8.87 13.40
CA MET A 1 9.88 7.43 13.09
C MET A 1 10.78 6.60 14.01
N THR A 2 12.10 6.83 14.07
CA THR A 2 13.04 6.04 14.90
C THR A 2 12.57 5.87 16.35
N ARG A 3 12.21 6.96 17.03
CA ARG A 3 11.74 6.90 18.41
C ARG A 3 10.50 6.01 18.61
N ALA A 4 9.58 5.97 17.65
CA ALA A 4 8.38 5.13 17.72
C ALA A 4 8.73 3.64 17.62
N ILE A 5 9.69 3.29 16.77
CA ILE A 5 10.20 1.91 16.64
C ILE A 5 10.93 1.48 17.91
N GLU A 6 11.77 2.37 18.48
CA GLU A 6 12.43 2.15 19.77
C GLU A 6 11.43 1.97 20.92
N MET A 7 10.29 2.66 20.86
CA MET A 7 9.20 2.54 21.85
C MET A 7 8.34 1.28 21.66
N GLY A 8 8.52 0.52 20.57
CA GLY A 8 7.89 -0.78 20.39
C GLY A 8 6.93 -0.93 19.21
N ALA A 9 6.78 0.06 18.32
CA ALA A 9 5.89 -0.08 17.17
C ALA A 9 6.32 -1.23 16.22
N ASP A 10 5.41 -2.17 15.93
CA ASP A 10 5.71 -3.43 15.21
C ASP A 10 5.98 -3.24 13.71
N VAL A 11 5.43 -2.16 13.14
CA VAL A 11 5.42 -1.89 11.69
C VAL A 11 5.99 -0.50 11.43
N VAL A 12 6.86 -0.39 10.43
CA VAL A 12 7.37 0.89 9.92
C VAL A 12 6.43 1.41 8.83
N GLY A 13 5.90 2.62 9.06
CA GLY A 13 5.03 3.32 8.11
C GLY A 13 5.78 4.20 7.10
N GLY A 14 5.05 4.74 6.13
CA GLY A 14 5.53 5.79 5.22
C GLY A 14 4.42 6.36 4.34
N ILE A 15 4.66 7.55 3.78
CA ILE A 15 3.71 8.26 2.89
C ILE A 15 4.46 8.99 1.75
N PRO A 16 5.19 8.26 0.88
CA PRO A 16 6.15 8.88 -0.04
C PRO A 16 5.51 9.83 -1.06
N HIS A 17 4.24 9.60 -1.43
CA HIS A 17 3.50 10.43 -2.36
C HIS A 17 3.12 11.81 -1.80
N TYR A 18 3.25 12.01 -0.48
CA TYR A 18 2.93 13.25 0.21
C TYR A 18 4.19 14.05 0.60
N GLU A 19 5.38 13.49 0.38
CA GLU A 19 6.63 14.23 0.55
C GLU A 19 6.69 15.41 -0.43
N ASN A 20 7.29 16.51 0.02
CA ASN A 20 7.30 17.78 -0.73
C ASN A 20 7.88 17.68 -2.16
N THR A 21 8.75 16.71 -2.41
CA THR A 21 9.33 16.47 -3.74
C THR A 21 9.48 14.99 -3.99
N ARG A 22 9.49 14.60 -5.27
CA ARG A 22 9.70 13.22 -5.70
C ARG A 22 10.94 12.58 -5.08
N ASP A 23 12.06 13.30 -5.04
CA ASP A 23 13.30 12.74 -4.50
C ASP A 23 13.25 12.56 -2.99
N LYS A 24 12.48 13.40 -2.27
CA LYS A 24 12.18 13.18 -0.85
C LYS A 24 11.26 11.99 -0.63
N GLY A 25 10.30 11.77 -1.54
CA GLY A 25 9.48 10.55 -1.56
C GLY A 25 10.31 9.29 -1.74
N VAL A 26 11.30 9.31 -2.62
CA VAL A 26 12.21 8.16 -2.79
C VAL A 26 13.13 7.98 -1.61
N SER A 27 13.75 9.05 -1.10
CA SER A 27 14.65 8.94 0.05
C SER A 27 13.92 8.55 1.34
N SER A 28 12.63 8.87 1.49
CA SER A 28 11.83 8.40 2.62
C SER A 28 11.56 6.90 2.54
N VAL A 29 11.35 6.32 1.35
CA VAL A 29 11.28 4.87 1.14
C VAL A 29 12.61 4.20 1.51
N MET A 30 13.75 4.77 1.08
CA MET A 30 15.06 4.22 1.46
C MET A 30 15.25 4.21 2.98
N PHE A 31 14.92 5.34 3.61
CA PHE A 31 15.03 5.49 5.07
C PHE A 31 14.14 4.51 5.84
N LEU A 32 12.88 4.35 5.45
CA LEU A 32 11.95 3.47 6.18
C LEU A 32 12.34 1.99 6.00
N MET A 33 12.85 1.60 4.83
CA MET A 33 13.32 0.23 4.58
C MET A 33 14.60 -0.08 5.36
N ASP A 34 15.53 0.88 5.45
CA ASP A 34 16.72 0.78 6.31
C ASP A 34 16.34 0.63 7.79
N LEU A 35 15.34 1.40 8.24
CA LEU A 35 14.86 1.34 9.60
C LEU A 35 14.21 -0.01 9.91
N ALA A 36 13.36 -0.51 9.02
CA ALA A 36 12.71 -1.80 9.16
C ALA A 36 13.72 -2.95 9.23
N GLN A 37 14.69 -2.96 8.33
CA GLN A 37 15.75 -3.97 8.31
C GLN A 37 16.63 -3.92 9.56
N ARG A 38 16.99 -2.72 10.03
CA ARG A 38 17.82 -2.54 11.23
C ARG A 38 17.14 -3.07 12.51
N TYR A 39 15.83 -2.87 12.64
CA TYR A 39 15.09 -3.22 13.85
C TYR A 39 14.26 -4.51 13.72
N GLY A 40 14.35 -5.22 12.58
CA GLY A 40 13.60 -6.45 12.32
C GLY A 40 12.09 -6.25 12.37
N ARG A 41 11.59 -5.18 11.73
CA ARG A 41 10.17 -4.78 11.74
C ARG A 41 9.50 -5.02 10.39
N LEU A 42 8.18 -5.19 10.44
CA LEU A 42 7.34 -5.21 9.24
C LEU A 42 7.28 -3.81 8.61
N VAL A 43 6.79 -3.73 7.38
CA VAL A 43 6.62 -2.46 6.65
C VAL A 43 5.20 -2.39 6.09
N ASP A 44 4.54 -1.24 6.28
CA ASP A 44 3.25 -0.95 5.65
C ASP A 44 3.20 0.53 5.25
N VAL A 45 3.22 0.80 3.95
CA VAL A 45 3.35 2.15 3.41
C VAL A 45 2.03 2.59 2.80
N HIS A 46 1.56 3.80 3.15
CA HIS A 46 0.52 4.50 2.39
C HIS A 46 1.11 4.90 1.04
N CYS A 47 0.98 4.01 0.07
CA CYS A 47 1.75 4.04 -1.16
C CYS A 47 0.88 4.55 -2.29
N ASP A 48 1.29 5.64 -2.94
CA ASP A 48 0.61 6.23 -4.11
C ASP A 48 -0.92 6.42 -3.92
N GLU A 49 -1.35 6.95 -2.77
CA GLU A 49 -2.75 7.27 -2.46
C GLU A 49 -3.20 8.59 -3.09
N ILE A 50 -3.08 8.67 -4.42
CA ILE A 50 -3.40 9.86 -5.20
C ILE A 50 -3.76 9.45 -6.63
N ASP A 51 -4.55 10.26 -7.32
CA ASP A 51 -4.96 10.02 -8.72
C ASP A 51 -3.92 10.41 -9.77
N ASP A 52 -2.70 10.79 -9.36
CA ASP A 52 -1.60 11.17 -10.26
C ASP A 52 -0.94 9.94 -10.91
N PRO A 53 -1.01 9.76 -12.25
CA PRO A 53 -0.34 8.66 -12.96
C PRO A 53 1.20 8.64 -12.86
N GLN A 54 1.81 9.73 -12.37
CA GLN A 54 3.25 9.85 -12.15
C GLN A 54 3.68 9.46 -10.73
N SER A 55 2.74 9.35 -9.78
CA SER A 55 3.02 8.85 -8.43
C SER A 55 3.35 7.37 -8.50
N ARG A 56 4.64 7.01 -8.45
CA ARG A 56 5.16 5.66 -8.75
C ARG A 56 6.10 5.14 -7.66
N PHE A 57 5.86 5.51 -6.41
CA PHE A 57 6.74 5.08 -5.31
C PHE A 57 6.62 3.58 -5.02
N LEU A 58 5.52 2.95 -5.45
CA LEU A 58 5.35 1.51 -5.39
C LEU A 58 6.50 0.73 -6.05
N GLU A 59 7.07 1.22 -7.16
CA GLU A 59 8.18 0.51 -7.81
C GLU A 59 9.46 0.57 -6.98
N VAL A 60 9.68 1.67 -6.26
CA VAL A 60 10.81 1.82 -5.33
C VAL A 60 10.63 0.89 -4.14
N LEU A 61 9.43 0.88 -3.52
CA LEU A 61 9.12 0.01 -2.39
C LEU A 61 9.26 -1.47 -2.74
N ALA A 62 8.72 -1.89 -3.90
CA ALA A 62 8.79 -3.26 -4.36
C ALA A 62 10.23 -3.70 -4.66
N GLU A 63 11.05 -2.82 -5.27
CA GLU A 63 12.45 -3.13 -5.55
C GLU A 63 13.27 -3.24 -4.26
N GLU A 64 13.10 -2.32 -3.31
CA GLU A 64 13.78 -2.39 -2.01
C GLU A 64 13.42 -3.67 -1.26
N ALA A 65 12.13 -4.06 -1.27
CA ALA A 65 11.67 -5.31 -0.66
C ALA A 65 12.32 -6.54 -1.34
N ARG A 66 12.42 -6.52 -2.68
CA ARG A 66 13.02 -7.62 -3.46
C ARG A 66 14.53 -7.73 -3.20
N VAL A 67 15.27 -6.63 -3.27
CA VAL A 67 16.73 -6.60 -3.08
C VAL A 67 17.11 -7.03 -1.66
N ARG A 68 16.32 -6.63 -0.66
CA ARG A 68 16.56 -6.99 0.75
C ARG A 68 16.05 -8.38 1.12
N GLY A 69 15.31 -9.05 0.23
CA GLY A 69 14.68 -10.35 0.52
C GLY A 69 13.58 -10.27 1.58
N MET A 70 12.93 -9.10 1.72
CA MET A 70 11.95 -8.80 2.77
C MET A 70 10.50 -8.82 2.28
N GLY A 71 10.25 -9.30 1.05
CA GLY A 71 8.94 -9.30 0.38
C GLY A 71 7.73 -9.59 1.28
N ALA A 72 7.75 -10.76 1.95
CA ALA A 72 6.64 -11.21 2.79
C ALA A 72 6.34 -10.31 3.99
N GLN A 73 7.26 -9.42 4.37
CA GLN A 73 7.16 -8.51 5.50
C GLN A 73 6.72 -7.10 5.09
N VAL A 74 6.52 -6.85 3.80
CA VAL A 74 6.23 -5.53 3.23
C VAL A 74 4.82 -5.50 2.65
N THR A 75 4.09 -4.44 2.96
CA THR A 75 2.75 -4.15 2.46
C THR A 75 2.72 -2.76 1.80
N ALA A 76 2.08 -2.68 0.65
CA ALA A 76 1.72 -1.43 -0.02
C ALA A 76 0.21 -1.20 0.12
N SER A 77 -0.17 -0.26 0.99
CA SER A 77 -1.55 0.14 1.20
C SER A 77 -1.98 1.18 0.17
N HIS A 78 -3.27 1.18 -0.16
CA HIS A 78 -3.95 2.04 -1.14
C HIS A 78 -3.54 1.79 -2.59
N THR A 79 -2.37 2.25 -3.02
CA THR A 79 -1.89 2.20 -4.42
C THR A 79 -2.91 2.70 -5.44
N CYS A 80 -3.69 3.72 -5.07
CA CYS A 80 -4.77 4.31 -5.87
C CYS A 80 -4.28 4.75 -7.26
N ALA A 81 -3.07 5.33 -7.33
CA ALA A 81 -2.46 5.76 -8.58
C ALA A 81 -2.33 4.63 -9.62
N MET A 82 -2.23 3.36 -9.17
CA MET A 82 -2.17 2.21 -10.06
C MET A 82 -3.44 2.05 -10.91
N GLY A 83 -4.60 2.48 -10.39
CA GLY A 83 -5.84 2.57 -11.15
C GLY A 83 -5.78 3.58 -12.31
N SER A 84 -4.79 4.48 -12.28
CA SER A 84 -4.59 5.58 -13.24
C SER A 84 -3.29 5.45 -14.05
N TYR A 85 -2.47 4.42 -13.82
CA TYR A 85 -1.24 4.20 -14.56
C TYR A 85 -1.46 3.93 -16.05
N ASP A 86 -0.46 4.32 -16.84
CA ASP A 86 -0.27 3.78 -18.18
C ASP A 86 -0.20 2.25 -18.14
N ASN A 87 -0.88 1.59 -19.09
CA ASN A 87 -1.04 0.15 -19.08
C ASN A 87 0.25 -0.59 -19.45
N ALA A 88 1.09 -0.03 -20.33
CA ALA A 88 2.37 -0.65 -20.68
C ALA A 88 3.32 -0.60 -19.48
N TYR A 89 3.37 0.54 -18.79
CA TYR A 89 4.09 0.68 -17.52
C TYR A 89 3.58 -0.30 -16.47
N CYS A 90 2.26 -0.38 -16.26
CA CYS A 90 1.69 -1.24 -15.24
C CYS A 90 1.96 -2.73 -15.53
N SER A 91 1.88 -3.16 -16.79
CA SER A 91 2.26 -4.52 -17.21
C SER A 91 3.73 -4.85 -16.89
N LYS A 92 4.66 -3.91 -17.17
CA LYS A 92 6.07 -4.03 -16.76
C LYS A 92 6.19 -4.14 -15.24
N LEU A 93 5.49 -3.27 -14.51
CA LEU A 93 5.53 -3.20 -13.05
C LEU A 93 5.07 -4.50 -12.39
N PHE A 94 4.00 -5.13 -12.89
CA PHE A 94 3.47 -6.39 -12.35
C PHE A 94 4.52 -7.52 -12.25
N ARG A 95 5.50 -7.55 -13.15
CA ARG A 95 6.62 -8.51 -13.07
C ARG A 95 7.47 -8.28 -11.81
N LEU A 96 7.76 -7.02 -11.49
CA LEU A 96 8.47 -6.65 -10.26
C LEU A 96 7.62 -6.95 -9.03
N LEU A 97 6.34 -6.58 -9.04
CA LEU A 97 5.43 -6.82 -7.89
C LEU A 97 5.33 -8.32 -7.56
N LYS A 98 5.27 -9.17 -8.59
CA LYS A 98 5.26 -10.62 -8.40
C LYS A 98 6.59 -11.14 -7.86
N ALA A 99 7.71 -10.62 -8.36
CA ALA A 99 9.05 -11.04 -7.95
C ALA A 99 9.44 -10.53 -6.54
N SER A 100 8.94 -9.36 -6.13
CA SER A 100 9.19 -8.81 -4.80
C SER A 100 8.43 -9.55 -3.72
N GLY A 101 7.25 -10.10 -4.02
CA GLY A 101 6.45 -10.87 -3.06
C GLY A 101 5.82 -10.01 -1.97
N ILE A 102 5.66 -8.71 -2.20
CA ILE A 102 4.97 -7.79 -1.28
C ILE A 102 3.45 -8.01 -1.28
N ASN A 103 2.80 -7.54 -0.22
CA ASN A 103 1.36 -7.59 -0.03
C ASN A 103 0.69 -6.26 -0.42
N PHE A 104 -0.60 -6.31 -0.73
CA PHE A 104 -1.40 -5.13 -1.07
C PHE A 104 -2.64 -5.02 -0.20
N ILE A 105 -2.98 -3.81 0.23
CA ILE A 105 -4.24 -3.50 0.90
C ILE A 105 -4.99 -2.46 0.07
N SER A 106 -6.26 -2.74 -0.22
CA SER A 106 -7.18 -1.80 -0.85
C SER A 106 -8.28 -1.40 0.12
N CYS A 107 -8.58 -0.10 0.19
CA CYS A 107 -9.62 0.47 1.04
C CYS A 107 -10.78 0.97 0.18
N PRO A 108 -11.63 0.09 -0.39
CA PRO A 108 -12.53 0.47 -1.47
C PRO A 108 -13.56 1.54 -1.09
N THR A 109 -14.07 1.52 0.15
CA THR A 109 -15.01 2.52 0.66
C THR A 109 -14.35 3.88 0.87
N GLU A 110 -13.10 3.89 1.32
CA GLU A 110 -12.30 5.11 1.49
C GLU A 110 -11.92 5.69 0.12
N SER A 111 -11.31 4.86 -0.74
CA SER A 111 -10.79 5.30 -2.02
C SER A 111 -11.91 5.80 -2.94
N ILE A 112 -13.08 5.15 -2.97
CA ILE A 112 -14.20 5.65 -3.79
C ILE A 112 -14.74 6.99 -3.27
N HIS A 113 -14.54 7.30 -1.98
CA HIS A 113 -14.94 8.58 -1.38
C HIS A 113 -13.92 9.69 -1.62
N LEU A 114 -12.62 9.39 -1.52
CA LEU A 114 -11.53 10.38 -1.56
C LEU A 114 -10.93 10.57 -2.96
N GLN A 115 -10.95 9.54 -3.81
CA GLN A 115 -10.37 9.60 -5.14
C GLN A 115 -11.42 10.07 -6.18
N GLY A 116 -10.95 10.46 -7.37
CA GLY A 116 -11.77 11.09 -8.41
C GLY A 116 -12.27 12.50 -8.05
N ARG A 117 -11.82 13.08 -6.94
CA ARG A 117 -12.23 14.42 -6.48
C ARG A 117 -11.76 15.54 -7.39
N PHE A 118 -10.66 15.32 -8.11
CA PHE A 118 -10.10 16.27 -9.07
C PHE A 118 -10.58 16.02 -10.52
N ASP A 119 -11.33 14.95 -10.77
CA ASP A 119 -11.98 14.74 -12.07
C ASP A 119 -13.29 15.52 -12.16
N SER A 120 -13.61 16.03 -13.36
CA SER A 120 -14.96 16.45 -13.72
C SER A 120 -15.79 15.23 -14.14
N TRP A 121 -15.95 15.01 -15.45
CA TRP A 121 -16.61 13.86 -16.05
C TRP A 121 -15.88 13.42 -17.33
N PRO A 122 -15.66 12.11 -17.55
CA PRO A 122 -15.98 10.99 -16.66
C PRO A 122 -15.14 10.97 -15.37
N LYS A 123 -15.74 10.53 -14.26
CA LYS A 123 -15.08 10.43 -12.95
C LYS A 123 -14.52 9.03 -12.74
N ARG A 124 -13.21 8.91 -12.48
CA ARG A 124 -12.59 7.60 -12.22
C ARG A 124 -13.02 7.03 -10.87
N ARG A 125 -12.85 5.72 -10.72
CA ARG A 125 -13.10 5.03 -9.44
C ARG A 125 -11.98 5.25 -8.41
N GLY A 126 -10.74 5.40 -8.88
CA GLY A 126 -9.58 5.65 -8.03
C GLY A 126 -9.18 4.50 -7.10
N VAL A 127 -9.61 3.27 -7.39
CA VAL A 127 -9.21 2.06 -6.65
C VAL A 127 -8.05 1.39 -7.38
N THR A 128 -7.13 0.75 -6.65
CA THR A 128 -6.06 -0.07 -7.23
C THR A 128 -6.58 -1.26 -8.04
N ARG A 129 -5.70 -1.92 -8.79
CA ARG A 129 -6.01 -3.02 -9.72
C ARG A 129 -6.17 -4.37 -9.00
N VAL A 130 -7.09 -4.43 -8.02
CA VAL A 130 -7.27 -5.57 -7.10
C VAL A 130 -7.45 -6.90 -7.83
N ALA A 131 -8.35 -6.94 -8.82
CA ALA A 131 -8.65 -8.17 -9.52
C ALA A 131 -7.48 -8.64 -10.41
N GLU A 132 -6.70 -7.73 -10.94
CA GLU A 132 -5.48 -8.03 -11.70
C GLU A 132 -4.38 -8.57 -10.78
N LEU A 133 -4.19 -7.97 -9.60
CA LEU A 133 -3.24 -8.43 -8.57
C LEU A 133 -3.55 -9.88 -8.15
N ASP A 134 -4.81 -10.16 -7.81
CA ASP A 134 -5.26 -11.50 -7.42
C ASP A 134 -5.06 -12.54 -8.54
N ARG A 135 -5.46 -12.20 -9.77
CA ARG A 135 -5.25 -13.09 -10.94
C ARG A 135 -3.77 -13.34 -11.26
N ALA A 136 -2.89 -12.40 -10.94
CA ALA A 136 -1.44 -12.58 -11.04
C ALA A 136 -0.86 -13.39 -9.85
N GLY A 137 -1.70 -13.79 -8.89
CA GLY A 137 -1.31 -14.47 -7.66
C GLY A 137 -0.48 -13.59 -6.73
N ILE A 138 -0.71 -12.28 -6.75
CA ILE A 138 -0.14 -11.32 -5.81
C ILE A 138 -1.15 -11.16 -4.67
N ASN A 139 -0.69 -11.24 -3.42
CA ASN A 139 -1.58 -11.16 -2.27
C ASN A 139 -2.19 -9.76 -2.17
N VAL A 140 -3.51 -9.69 -2.15
CA VAL A 140 -4.28 -8.45 -2.00
C VAL A 140 -5.48 -8.70 -1.08
N CYS A 141 -5.75 -7.78 -0.16
CA CYS A 141 -6.91 -7.85 0.72
C CYS A 141 -7.61 -6.48 0.84
N PHE A 142 -8.76 -6.48 1.51
CA PHE A 142 -9.55 -5.28 1.76
C PHE A 142 -9.44 -4.84 3.22
N ALA A 143 -9.42 -3.53 3.43
CA ALA A 143 -9.52 -2.89 4.74
C ALA A 143 -10.60 -1.79 4.75
N GLN A 144 -11.06 -1.44 5.94
CA GLN A 144 -12.03 -0.37 6.16
C GLN A 144 -11.38 1.02 6.14
N ASP A 145 -10.13 1.12 6.57
CA ASP A 145 -9.36 2.35 6.72
C ASP A 145 -9.85 3.22 7.89
N SER A 146 -10.95 3.92 7.67
CA SER A 146 -11.44 4.99 8.54
C SER A 146 -12.82 4.64 9.12
N ILE A 147 -13.04 4.98 10.39
CA ILE A 147 -14.35 4.88 11.05
C ILE A 147 -14.63 6.20 11.76
N GLN A 148 -15.57 6.98 11.21
CA GLN A 148 -16.04 8.25 11.77
C GLN A 148 -14.89 9.20 12.14
N ASP A 149 -13.96 9.38 11.22
CA ASP A 149 -12.76 10.19 11.40
C ASP A 149 -12.74 11.39 10.42
N PRO A 150 -11.67 12.21 10.40
CA PRO A 150 -11.60 13.38 9.53
C PRO A 150 -11.70 13.09 8.02
N TRP A 151 -11.38 11.87 7.57
CA TRP A 151 -11.36 11.49 6.16
C TRP A 151 -12.63 10.74 5.74
N TYR A 152 -13.25 9.99 6.66
CA TYR A 152 -14.47 9.27 6.39
C TYR A 152 -15.50 9.37 7.53
N PRO A 153 -16.64 10.05 7.30
CA PRO A 153 -17.63 10.29 8.36
C PRO A 153 -18.51 9.08 8.68
N LEU A 154 -18.44 8.00 7.89
CA LEU A 154 -19.23 6.78 8.06
C LEU A 154 -18.36 5.65 8.65
N GLY A 155 -18.89 4.43 8.63
CA GLY A 155 -18.20 3.23 9.08
C GLY A 155 -18.81 2.63 10.35
N GLU A 156 -18.94 1.32 10.34
CA GLU A 156 -19.27 0.49 11.51
C GLU A 156 -18.26 -0.66 11.57
N ARG A 157 -18.00 -1.21 12.76
CA ARG A 157 -17.01 -2.30 12.98
C ARG A 157 -17.46 -3.65 12.40
N GLN A 158 -18.07 -3.67 11.22
CA GLN A 158 -18.50 -4.88 10.53
C GLN A 158 -17.90 -4.92 9.14
N TYR A 159 -17.04 -5.92 8.92
CA TYR A 159 -16.78 -6.42 7.58
C TYR A 159 -17.93 -7.38 7.23
N PRO A 160 -18.65 -7.22 6.12
CA PRO A 160 -19.58 -8.26 5.69
C PRO A 160 -18.78 -9.55 5.47
N ALA A 161 -19.23 -10.65 6.07
CA ALA A 161 -18.57 -11.96 6.10
C ALA A 161 -18.25 -12.58 4.71
N HIS A 162 -18.61 -11.89 3.62
CA HIS A 162 -18.34 -12.27 2.23
C HIS A 162 -17.10 -11.61 1.62
N SER A 163 -16.49 -10.63 2.30
CA SER A 163 -15.18 -10.09 1.92
C SER A 163 -14.13 -11.03 2.51
N GLY A 164 -13.51 -11.89 1.68
CA GLY A 164 -12.53 -12.91 2.07
C GLY A 164 -11.23 -12.35 2.64
N CYS A 165 -11.30 -11.48 3.65
CA CYS A 165 -10.20 -11.03 4.46
C CYS A 165 -9.78 -12.21 5.35
N ARG A 166 -8.91 -13.08 4.80
CA ARG A 166 -7.89 -13.69 5.64
C ARG A 166 -6.97 -12.55 6.02
N THR A 167 -7.33 -11.80 7.06
CA THR A 167 -6.30 -11.15 7.87
C THR A 167 -5.28 -12.22 8.13
N ALA A 168 -4.07 -12.06 7.62
CA ALA A 168 -2.91 -12.72 8.17
C ALA A 168 -2.83 -12.24 9.63
N HIS A 169 -3.58 -12.89 10.51
CA HIS A 169 -2.99 -13.33 11.76
C HIS A 169 -1.73 -14.04 11.30
N LEU A 170 -0.59 -13.34 11.35
CA LEU A 170 0.70 -13.99 11.48
C LEU A 170 0.49 -15.00 12.60
N PRO A 171 0.36 -16.31 12.32
CA PRO A 171 0.43 -17.24 13.40
C PRO A 171 1.86 -17.09 13.90
N TYR A 172 1.99 -16.70 15.17
CA TYR A 172 3.14 -17.11 15.96
C TYR A 172 3.31 -18.61 15.71
N ALA A 173 4.20 -18.97 14.79
CA ALA A 173 4.61 -20.34 14.61
C ALA A 173 5.39 -20.70 15.87
N ARG A 174 4.68 -21.30 16.83
CA ARG A 174 5.29 -22.23 17.76
C ARG A 174 5.85 -23.37 16.92
N LEU A 175 7.17 -23.45 16.82
CA LEU A 175 8.04 -24.59 17.15
C LEU A 175 9.48 -24.22 16.80
#